data_AF-A0AAD9KXX9-F1
#
_entry.id   AF-A0AAD9KXX9-F1
#
_cell.length_a   1.000
_cell.length_b   1.000
_cell.length_c   1.000
_cell.angle_alpha   90.00
_cell.angle_beta   90.00
_cell.angle_gamma   90.00
#
_symmetry.space_group_name_H-M   'P 1'
#
loop_
_entity.id
_entity.type
_entity.pdbx_description
1 polymer ?
#
loop_
_entity_poly.entity_id
_entity_poly.type
_entity_poly.pdbx_seq_one_letter_code
_entity_poly.pdbx_strand_id
1 'polypeptide(L)'
;MESKCDVFVTGRIHLTIPWTSLYTSPVTAVLEDVYILVSPVADRKYDAAKDTARRNAIKRQILEKLENPQGQNKDGTSVEDQGFTEKLMATIVNNIQISVHRIHIRYEDVTNPQHPFSCGVMLKTLTAETTNVHWKPTQIDGNATRIHKLVQLEGLSFYWNPYLHEQSMVRNQVNTSIWRVGVW
;
A
#
# COMPACT_ATOMS: atom_id res chain seq x y z
N MET A 1 1.81 -12.09 -18.53
CA MET A 1 2.22 -12.69 -17.25
C MET A 1 1.52 -11.92 -16.14
N GLU A 2 0.53 -12.52 -15.47
CA GLU A 2 -0.04 -11.96 -14.24
C GLU A 2 0.97 -12.23 -13.12
N SER A 3 1.50 -11.18 -12.49
CA SER A 3 2.26 -11.31 -11.25
C SER A 3 1.28 -11.16 -10.09
N LYS A 4 1.31 -12.08 -9.12
CA LYS A 4 0.46 -12.01 -7.93
C LYS A 4 1.35 -11.74 -6.72
N CYS A 5 0.89 -10.88 -5.83
CA CYS A 5 1.47 -10.79 -4.49
C CYS A 5 1.10 -12.08 -3.76
N ASP A 6 2.08 -12.96 -3.54
CA ASP A 6 1.85 -14.22 -2.84
C ASP A 6 1.87 -14.03 -1.33
N VAL A 7 2.70 -13.10 -0.82
CA VAL A 7 2.79 -12.83 0.61
C VAL A 7 3.04 -11.35 0.87
N PHE A 8 2.24 -10.79 1.77
CA PHE A 8 2.44 -9.47 2.35
C PHE A 8 2.55 -9.64 3.87
N VAL A 9 3.68 -9.26 4.45
CA VAL A 9 3.88 -9.23 5.91
C VAL A 9 4.14 -7.79 6.32
N THR A 10 3.35 -7.32 7.28
CA THR A 10 3.55 -6.04 7.95
C THR A 10 3.85 -6.30 9.43
N GLY A 11 4.85 -5.61 9.98
CA GLY A 11 5.24 -5.75 11.37
C GLY A 11 4.32 -4.98 12.31
N ARG A 12 4.40 -3.64 12.26
CA ARG A 12 3.65 -2.75 13.17
C ARG A 12 3.03 -1.58 12.42
N ILE A 13 1.80 -1.26 12.80
CA ILE A 13 1.04 -0.12 12.28
C ILE A 13 0.72 0.77 13.48
N HIS A 14 1.19 2.02 13.43
CA HIS A 14 0.89 3.04 14.43
C HIS A 14 0.14 4.19 13.76
N LEU A 15 -1.11 4.40 14.16
CA LEU A 15 -1.90 5.53 13.71
C LEU A 15 -2.15 6.47 14.89
N THR A 16 -1.68 7.70 14.78
CA THR A 16 -1.83 8.74 15.80
C THR A 16 -2.78 9.81 15.28
N ILE A 17 -3.98 9.87 15.87
CA ILE A 17 -5.02 10.84 15.53
C ILE A 17 -5.14 11.84 16.69
N PRO A 18 -4.78 13.13 16.49
CA PRO A 18 -4.90 14.15 17.52
C PRO A 18 -6.33 14.70 17.59
N TRP A 19 -7.26 13.95 18.21
CA TRP A 19 -8.70 14.29 18.26
C TRP A 19 -9.00 15.71 18.76
N THR A 20 -8.22 16.22 19.70
CA THR A 20 -8.38 17.57 20.28
C THR A 20 -7.82 18.68 19.39
N SER A 21 -6.98 18.35 18.41
CA SER A 21 -6.24 19.30 17.59
C SER A 21 -6.16 18.88 16.12
N LEU A 22 -7.21 18.26 15.56
CA LEU A 22 -7.23 17.78 14.17
C LEU A 22 -6.96 18.88 13.12
N TYR A 23 -7.32 20.12 13.44
CA TYR A 23 -7.08 21.30 12.58
C TYR A 23 -5.67 21.87 12.75
N THR A 24 -4.96 21.54 13.84
CA THR A 24 -3.69 22.16 14.24
C THR A 24 -2.59 21.14 14.54
N SER A 25 -2.81 19.85 14.28
CA SER A 25 -1.83 18.77 14.48
C SER A 25 -2.04 17.72 13.37
N PRO A 26 -0.96 17.23 12.73
CA PRO A 26 -1.09 16.26 11.65
C PRO A 26 -1.51 14.88 12.16
N VAL A 27 -2.24 14.15 11.33
CA VAL A 27 -2.52 12.72 11.57
C VAL A 27 -1.30 11.95 11.10
N THR A 28 -0.66 11.20 12.01
CA THR A 28 0.58 10.48 11.68
C THR A 28 0.29 9.00 11.54
N ALA A 29 0.59 8.42 10.37
CA ALA A 29 0.52 6.99 10.10
C ALA A 29 1.94 6.44 9.91
N VAL A 30 2.39 5.62 10.84
CA VAL A 30 3.70 4.96 10.77
C VAL A 30 3.51 3.47 10.52
N LEU A 31 4.19 2.98 9.49
CA LEU A 31 4.23 1.57 9.13
C LEU A 31 5.68 1.10 9.28
N GLU A 32 5.88 -0.02 9.96
CA GLU A 32 7.19 -0.58 10.21
C GLU A 32 7.29 -2.03 9.74
N ASP A 33 8.46 -2.38 9.20
CA ASP A 33 8.82 -3.74 8.79
C ASP A 33 7.87 -4.26 7.70
N VAL A 34 7.94 -3.64 6.53
CA VAL A 34 7.12 -4.00 5.37
C VAL A 34 7.90 -4.96 4.50
N TYR A 35 7.42 -6.19 4.42
CA TYR A 35 8.01 -7.22 3.57
C TYR A 35 6.97 -7.72 2.54
N ILE A 36 7.33 -7.62 1.27
CA ILE A 36 6.48 -8.04 0.16
C ILE A 36 7.22 -9.11 -0.64
N LEU A 37 6.62 -10.31 -0.74
CA LEU A 37 7.09 -11.37 -1.61
C LEU A 37 6.18 -11.48 -2.84
N VAL A 38 6.78 -11.34 -4.00
CA VAL A 38 6.12 -11.43 -5.30
C VAL A 38 6.66 -12.66 -6.02
N SER A 39 5.77 -13.47 -6.58
CA SER A 39 6.14 -14.64 -7.38
C SER A 39 5.21 -14.77 -8.59
N PRO A 40 5.69 -15.38 -9.69
CA PRO A 40 4.86 -15.65 -10.84
C PRO A 40 3.79 -16.70 -10.50
N VAL A 41 2.59 -16.49 -11.02
CA VAL A 41 1.51 -17.47 -10.89
C VAL A 41 1.75 -18.57 -11.91
N ALA A 42 2.39 -19.66 -11.49
CA ALA A 42 2.75 -20.77 -12.36
C ALA A 42 1.53 -21.58 -12.87
N ASP A 43 0.39 -21.54 -12.16
CA ASP A 43 -0.68 -22.54 -12.31
C ASP A 43 -1.99 -22.04 -12.95
N ARG A 44 -1.91 -21.01 -13.82
CA ARG A 44 -3.06 -20.63 -14.66
C ARG A 44 -2.70 -20.71 -16.13
N LYS A 45 -3.21 -21.74 -16.82
CA LYS A 45 -3.42 -21.65 -18.27
C LYS A 45 -4.26 -20.41 -18.54
N TYR A 46 -3.69 -19.45 -19.26
CA TYR A 46 -4.39 -18.22 -19.64
C TYR A 46 -5.59 -18.58 -20.52
N ASP A 47 -6.79 -18.48 -19.95
CA ASP A 47 -8.04 -18.64 -20.68
C ASP A 47 -8.60 -17.25 -20.99
N ALA A 48 -8.43 -16.82 -22.24
CA ALA A 48 -8.88 -15.52 -22.72
C ALA A 48 -10.40 -15.32 -22.56
N ALA A 49 -11.19 -16.39 -22.64
CA ALA A 49 -12.65 -16.32 -22.47
C ALA A 49 -13.03 -16.06 -21.01
N LYS A 50 -12.33 -16.71 -20.08
CA LYS A 50 -12.56 -16.51 -18.64
C LYS A 50 -12.11 -15.13 -18.17
N ASP A 51 -11.01 -14.61 -18.69
CA ASP A 51 -10.50 -13.30 -18.29
C ASP A 51 -11.36 -12.14 -18.85
N THR A 52 -11.84 -12.27 -20.09
CA THR A 52 -12.81 -11.32 -20.67
C THR A 52 -14.14 -11.35 -19.93
N ALA A 53 -14.67 -12.54 -19.59
CA ALA A 53 -15.88 -12.67 -18.77
C ALA A 53 -15.70 -12.02 -17.39
N ARG A 54 -14.55 -12.22 -16.73
CA ARG A 54 -14.22 -11.60 -15.43
C ARG A 54 -14.13 -10.08 -15.53
N ARG A 55 -13.44 -9.55 -16.55
CA ARG A 55 -13.35 -8.11 -16.80
C ARG A 55 -14.73 -7.50 -17.04
N ASN A 56 -15.58 -8.17 -17.81
CA ASN A 56 -16.94 -7.72 -18.09
C ASN A 56 -17.82 -7.77 -16.83
N ALA A 57 -17.69 -8.80 -15.99
CA ALA A 57 -18.40 -8.90 -14.72
C ALA A 57 -18.00 -7.78 -13.75
N ILE A 58 -16.69 -7.50 -13.61
CA ILE A 58 -16.20 -6.39 -12.79
C ILE A 58 -16.71 -5.05 -13.32
N LYS A 59 -16.63 -4.82 -14.64
CA LYS A 59 -17.17 -3.60 -15.27
C LYS A 59 -18.66 -3.44 -14.98
N ARG A 60 -19.46 -4.50 -15.12
CA ARG A 60 -20.91 -4.47 -14.80
C ARG A 60 -21.17 -4.16 -13.34
N GLN A 61 -20.41 -4.77 -12.42
CA GLN A 61 -20.57 -4.52 -10.99
C GLN A 61 -20.21 -3.07 -10.61
N ILE A 62 -19.22 -2.48 -11.26
CA ILE A 62 -18.87 -1.06 -11.07
C ILE A 62 -19.97 -0.15 -11.62
N LEU A 63 -20.52 -0.45 -12.81
CA LEU A 63 -21.63 0.30 -13.39
C LEU A 63 -22.87 0.24 -12.51
N GLU A 64 -23.24 -0.94 -12.00
CA GLU A 64 -24.41 -1.12 -11.13
C GLU A 64 -24.26 -0.32 -9.81
N LYS A 65 -23.05 -0.26 -9.26
CA LYS A 65 -22.76 0.58 -8.07
C LYS A 65 -22.84 2.08 -8.36
N LEU A 66 -22.51 2.50 -9.57
CA LEU A 66 -22.59 3.91 -9.99
C LEU A 66 -24.00 4.33 -10.39
N GLU A 67 -24.78 3.43 -10.98
CA GLU A 67 -26.16 3.67 -11.41
C GLU A 67 -27.15 3.70 -10.23
N ASN A 68 -26.79 3.10 -9.09
CA ASN A 68 -27.64 3.08 -7.90
C ASN A 68 -27.00 3.77 -6.67
N PRO A 69 -26.76 5.10 -6.71
CA PRO A 69 -26.23 5.85 -5.56
C PRO A 69 -27.21 5.92 -4.38
N GLN A 70 -28.46 5.47 -4.55
CA GLN A 70 -29.51 5.52 -3.51
C GLN A 70 -29.48 4.34 -2.54
N GLY A 71 -28.63 3.33 -2.76
CA GLY A 71 -28.54 2.13 -1.93
C GLY A 71 -27.75 2.26 -0.62
N GLN A 72 -27.00 3.36 -0.42
CA GLN A 72 -26.20 3.59 0.80
C GLN A 72 -26.84 4.57 1.80
N ASN A 73 -27.96 5.21 1.46
CA ASN A 73 -28.69 6.13 2.36
C ASN A 73 -29.90 5.45 3.02
N LYS A 74 -29.74 4.23 3.53
CA LYS A 74 -30.77 3.54 4.33
C LYS A 74 -30.24 2.98 5.65
N ASP A 75 -29.29 3.67 6.27
CA ASP A 75 -29.12 3.63 7.72
C ASP A 75 -29.34 5.05 8.24
N GLY A 76 -30.27 5.19 9.19
CA GLY A 76 -30.85 6.45 9.67
C GLY A 76 -29.86 7.41 10.32
N THR A 77 -28.95 7.95 9.52
CA THR A 77 -28.00 9.00 9.89
C THR A 77 -28.54 10.29 9.29
N SER A 78 -28.72 11.32 10.12
CA SER A 78 -29.27 12.60 9.68
C SER A 78 -28.39 13.22 8.57
N VAL A 79 -28.98 14.01 7.66
CA VAL A 79 -28.24 14.70 6.59
C VAL A 79 -27.13 15.62 7.16
N GLU A 80 -27.29 16.11 8.39
CA GLU A 80 -26.29 16.88 9.12
C GLU A 80 -25.09 16.02 9.57
N ASP A 81 -25.33 14.80 10.06
CA ASP A 81 -24.26 13.85 10.45
C ASP A 81 -23.42 13.40 9.25
N GLN A 82 -24.04 13.26 8.07
CA GLN A 82 -23.32 12.95 6.83
C GLN A 82 -22.35 14.08 6.45
N GLY A 83 -22.78 15.35 6.53
CA GLY A 83 -21.90 16.48 6.24
C GLY A 83 -20.77 16.69 7.26
N PHE A 84 -21.01 16.36 8.54
CA PHE A 84 -19.99 16.43 9.58
C PHE A 84 -18.93 15.33 9.43
N THR A 85 -19.36 14.09 9.20
CA THR A 85 -18.44 12.94 8.99
C THR A 85 -17.61 13.09 7.73
N GLU A 86 -18.18 13.63 6.66
CA GLU A 86 -17.47 13.90 5.41
C GLU A 86 -16.39 14.97 5.57
N LYS A 87 -16.69 16.08 6.27
CA LYS A 87 -15.69 17.11 6.61
C LYS A 87 -14.58 16.57 7.50
N LEU A 88 -14.92 15.70 8.47
CA LEU A 88 -13.95 15.07 9.36
C LEU A 88 -13.01 14.14 8.57
N MET A 89 -13.56 13.28 7.71
CA MET A 89 -12.79 12.41 6.82
C MET A 89 -11.87 13.20 5.91
N ALA A 90 -12.39 14.26 5.27
CA ALA A 90 -11.59 15.15 4.44
C ALA A 90 -10.43 15.79 5.22
N THR A 91 -10.68 16.24 6.46
CA THR A 91 -9.66 16.84 7.33
C THR A 91 -8.56 15.83 7.66
N ILE A 92 -8.94 14.60 8.03
CA ILE A 92 -8.01 13.51 8.33
C ILE A 92 -7.17 13.15 7.11
N VAL A 93 -7.80 12.95 5.95
CA VAL A 93 -7.12 12.56 4.70
C VAL A 93 -6.18 13.65 4.20
N ASN A 94 -6.58 14.92 4.31
CA ASN A 94 -5.75 16.03 3.89
C ASN A 94 -4.49 16.12 4.75
N ASN A 95 -4.63 16.06 6.07
CA ASN A 95 -3.54 16.27 7.02
C ASN A 95 -2.80 14.98 7.42
N ILE A 96 -2.97 13.89 6.66
CA ILE A 96 -2.26 12.65 6.92
C ILE A 96 -0.81 12.74 6.45
N GLN A 97 0.10 12.43 7.37
CA GLN A 97 1.53 12.22 7.14
C GLN A 97 1.81 10.73 7.26
N ILE A 98 2.52 10.18 6.28
CA ILE A 98 2.79 8.74 6.21
C ILE A 98 4.29 8.54 6.32
N SER A 99 4.72 7.63 7.19
CA SER A 99 6.12 7.21 7.30
C SER A 99 6.19 5.70 7.30
N VAL A 100 6.83 5.14 6.29
CA VAL A 100 7.04 3.70 6.15
C VAL A 100 8.52 3.41 6.33
N HIS A 101 8.84 2.54 7.29
CA HIS A 101 10.20 2.16 7.61
C HIS A 101 10.43 0.70 7.24
N ARG A 102 11.67 0.42 6.81
CA ARG A 102 12.19 -0.93 6.63
C ARG A 102 11.35 -1.71 5.61
N ILE A 103 11.35 -1.19 4.38
CA ILE A 103 10.61 -1.77 3.25
C ILE A 103 11.55 -2.72 2.50
N HIS A 104 11.08 -3.92 2.24
CA HIS A 104 11.76 -4.88 1.37
C HIS A 104 10.73 -5.56 0.47
N ILE A 105 10.91 -5.35 -0.84
CA ILE A 105 10.14 -6.00 -1.88
C ILE A 105 11.05 -7.01 -2.54
N ARG A 106 10.69 -8.28 -2.46
CA ARG A 106 11.42 -9.39 -3.05
C ARG A 106 10.58 -10.06 -4.12
N TYR A 107 11.15 -10.22 -5.30
CA TYR A 107 10.61 -11.04 -6.36
C TYR A 107 11.38 -12.36 -6.41
N GLU A 108 10.67 -13.49 -6.42
CA GLU A 108 11.22 -14.82 -6.61
C GLU A 108 10.61 -15.44 -7.87
N ASP A 109 11.45 -15.85 -8.82
CA ASP A 109 11.01 -16.53 -10.03
C ASP A 109 11.52 -17.98 -10.03
N VAL A 110 10.58 -18.89 -10.18
CA VAL A 110 10.79 -20.35 -10.25
C VAL A 110 10.23 -20.93 -11.55
N THR A 111 9.83 -20.07 -12.49
CA THR A 111 9.23 -20.46 -13.77
C THR A 111 10.21 -21.27 -14.62
N ASN A 112 11.51 -21.01 -14.47
CA ASN A 112 12.57 -21.85 -15.01
C ASN A 112 13.21 -22.69 -13.90
N PRO A 113 12.89 -23.99 -13.77
CA PRO A 113 13.45 -24.85 -12.73
C PRO A 113 14.98 -24.98 -12.77
N GLN A 114 15.61 -24.76 -13.94
CA GLN A 114 17.07 -24.83 -14.07
C GLN A 114 17.77 -23.54 -13.62
N HIS A 115 17.06 -22.41 -13.61
CA HIS A 115 17.61 -21.09 -13.29
C HIS A 115 16.63 -20.27 -12.43
N PRO A 116 16.30 -20.72 -11.22
CA PRO A 116 15.58 -19.89 -10.26
C PRO A 116 16.43 -18.69 -9.85
N PHE A 117 15.80 -17.52 -9.77
CA PHE A 117 16.46 -16.29 -9.35
C PHE A 117 15.59 -15.50 -8.38
N SER A 118 16.20 -14.55 -7.68
CA SER A 118 15.47 -13.52 -6.96
C SER A 118 16.07 -12.17 -7.23
N CYS A 119 15.23 -11.16 -7.22
CA CYS A 119 15.68 -9.79 -7.15
C CYS A 119 14.83 -9.06 -6.12
N GLY A 120 15.24 -7.88 -5.74
CA GLY A 120 14.46 -7.11 -4.81
C GLY A 120 14.95 -5.69 -4.64
N VAL A 121 14.06 -4.89 -4.08
CA VAL A 121 14.29 -3.50 -3.74
C VAL A 121 14.17 -3.39 -2.23
N MET A 122 15.13 -2.73 -1.60
CA MET A 122 15.05 -2.35 -0.20
C MET A 122 15.02 -0.83 -0.10
N LEU A 123 14.22 -0.33 0.82
CA LEU A 123 14.12 1.09 1.11
C LEU A 123 14.07 1.27 2.63
N LYS A 124 15.02 2.01 3.17
CA LYS A 124 15.13 2.23 4.62
C LYS A 124 13.94 3.02 5.13
N THR A 125 13.63 4.14 4.47
CA THR A 125 12.51 5.01 4.86
C THR A 125 11.84 5.61 3.63
N LEU A 126 10.51 5.61 3.65
CA LEU A 126 9.64 6.38 2.75
C LEU A 126 8.78 7.30 3.61
N THR A 127 8.96 8.60 3.52
CA THR A 127 8.07 9.57 4.18
C THR A 127 7.28 10.36 3.14
N ALA A 128 6.03 10.67 3.47
CA ALA A 128 5.16 11.55 2.72
C ALA A 128 4.57 12.57 3.69
N GLU A 129 5.08 13.80 3.61
CA GLU A 129 4.75 14.89 4.51
C GLU A 129 4.13 16.05 3.73
N THR A 130 3.23 16.79 4.37
CA THR A 130 2.69 18.02 3.77
C THR A 130 3.69 19.16 3.92
N THR A 131 3.94 19.89 2.83
CA THR A 131 4.85 21.03 2.78
C THR A 131 4.18 22.29 2.25
N ASN A 132 4.87 23.42 2.37
CA ASN A 132 4.49 24.68 1.73
C ASN A 132 5.20 24.82 0.38
N VAL A 133 4.95 25.95 -0.28
CA VAL A 133 5.58 26.37 -1.55
C VAL A 133 7.11 26.38 -1.46
N HIS A 134 7.68 26.51 -0.27
CA HIS A 134 9.14 26.53 -0.03
C HIS A 134 9.70 25.17 0.42
N TRP A 135 8.94 24.08 0.24
CA TRP A 135 9.34 22.71 0.61
C TRP A 135 9.68 22.51 2.09
N LYS A 136 9.24 23.44 2.96
CA LYS A 136 9.35 23.25 4.40
C LYS A 136 8.12 22.47 4.89
N PRO A 137 8.31 21.45 5.74
CA PRO A 137 7.21 20.78 6.41
C PRO A 137 6.34 21.81 7.12
N THR A 138 5.04 21.80 6.81
CA THR A 138 4.08 22.74 7.38
C THR A 138 2.69 22.12 7.33
N GLN A 139 1.82 22.64 8.18
CA GLN A 139 0.43 22.29 8.16
C GLN A 139 -0.29 22.85 6.94
N ILE A 140 -1.35 22.15 6.55
CA ILE A 140 -2.31 22.61 5.57
C ILE A 140 -3.16 23.68 6.24
N ASP A 141 -3.13 24.88 5.68
CA ASP A 141 -4.07 25.92 6.06
C ASP A 141 -5.47 25.52 5.56
N GLY A 142 -6.50 25.59 6.43
CA GLY A 142 -7.84 25.07 6.13
C GLY A 142 -8.53 25.73 4.92
N ASN A 143 -7.96 26.83 4.42
CA ASN A 143 -8.42 27.58 3.25
C ASN A 143 -7.48 27.43 2.03
N ALA A 144 -6.48 26.54 2.09
CA ALA A 144 -5.50 26.37 1.03
C ALA A 144 -6.10 25.67 -0.19
N THR A 145 -6.04 26.34 -1.35
CA THR A 145 -6.52 25.80 -2.63
C THR A 145 -5.59 24.75 -3.24
N ARG A 146 -4.35 24.64 -2.72
CA ARG A 146 -3.32 23.75 -3.24
C ARG A 146 -2.55 23.10 -2.10
N ILE A 147 -2.48 21.77 -2.10
CA ILE A 147 -1.77 20.96 -1.12
C ILE A 147 -0.48 20.44 -1.77
N HIS A 148 0.66 20.70 -1.14
CA HIS A 148 1.94 20.13 -1.55
C HIS A 148 2.28 18.97 -0.63
N LYS A 149 2.56 17.79 -1.19
CA LYS A 149 3.11 16.65 -0.45
C LYS A 149 4.52 16.37 -0.95
N LEU A 150 5.49 16.39 -0.04
CA LEU A 150 6.86 16.01 -0.30
C LEU A 150 7.02 14.53 0.06
N VAL A 151 7.50 13.75 -0.91
CA VAL A 151 7.83 12.34 -0.71
C VAL A 151 9.35 12.21 -0.67
N GLN A 152 9.89 11.68 0.42
CA GLN A 152 11.31 11.45 0.59
C GLN A 152 11.59 9.95 0.69
N LEU A 153 12.61 9.51 -0.06
CA LEU A 153 13.10 8.13 -0.06
C LEU A 153 14.53 8.13 0.48
N GLU A 154 14.79 7.33 1.49
CA GLU A 154 16.12 7.16 2.08
C GLU A 154 16.57 5.71 1.96
N GLY A 155 17.81 5.49 1.53
CA GLY A 155 18.43 4.16 1.50
C GLY A 155 17.78 3.22 0.48
N LEU A 156 17.41 3.74 -0.69
CA LEU A 156 16.95 2.92 -1.81
C LEU A 156 18.10 2.06 -2.33
N SER A 157 17.91 0.75 -2.37
CA SER A 157 18.86 -0.20 -2.91
C SER A 157 18.15 -1.30 -3.69
N PHE A 158 18.89 -1.93 -4.60
CA PHE A 158 18.42 -3.03 -5.41
C PHE A 158 19.45 -4.15 -5.39
N TYR A 159 18.98 -5.39 -5.39
CA TYR A 159 19.83 -6.57 -5.52
C TYR A 159 19.27 -7.55 -6.56
N TRP A 160 20.19 -8.32 -7.14
CA TRP A 160 19.88 -9.40 -8.06
C TRP A 160 20.70 -10.63 -7.68
N ASN A 161 20.00 -11.72 -7.38
CA ASN A 161 20.58 -13.01 -7.03
C ASN A 161 20.26 -14.01 -8.16
N PRO A 162 21.21 -14.26 -9.08
CA PRO A 162 20.97 -15.07 -10.28
C PRO A 162 20.93 -16.58 -10.01
N TYR A 163 21.38 -17.02 -8.83
CA TYR A 163 21.40 -18.42 -8.43
C TYR A 163 20.69 -18.56 -7.09
N LEU A 164 19.46 -19.07 -7.10
CA LEU A 164 18.79 -19.49 -5.89
C LEU A 164 18.73 -21.00 -5.78
N HIS A 165 19.09 -21.53 -4.62
CA HIS A 165 18.74 -22.90 -4.28
C HIS A 165 17.26 -22.93 -3.84
N GLU A 166 16.49 -23.96 -4.21
CA GLU A 166 15.08 -24.10 -3.80
C GLU A 166 14.90 -24.07 -2.28
N GLN A 167 15.90 -24.55 -1.53
CA GLN A 167 15.92 -24.55 -0.07
C GLN A 167 16.08 -23.13 0.52
N SER A 168 16.53 -22.16 -0.27
CA SER A 168 16.73 -20.76 0.12
C SER A 168 15.55 -19.86 -0.26
N MET A 169 14.48 -20.41 -0.85
CA MET A 169 13.30 -19.65 -1.24
C MET A 169 12.45 -19.28 -0.03
N VAL A 170 12.16 -17.98 0.10
CA VAL A 170 11.41 -17.45 1.25
C VAL A 170 9.97 -17.95 1.21
N ARG A 171 9.40 -18.22 0.03
CA ARG A 171 8.05 -18.79 -0.14
C ARG A 171 7.80 -20.06 0.69
N ASN A 172 8.83 -20.88 0.91
CA ASN A 172 8.71 -22.13 1.67
C ASN A 172 8.77 -21.92 3.19
N GLN A 173 9.15 -20.72 3.65
CA GLN A 173 9.38 -20.39 5.05
C GLN A 173 8.50 -19.24 5.55
N VAL A 174 7.44 -18.89 4.81
CA VAL A 174 6.48 -17.77 5.02
C VAL A 174 5.77 -17.74 6.39
N ASN A 175 5.98 -18.74 7.24
CA ASN A 175 5.46 -18.75 8.61
C ASN A 175 6.53 -18.58 9.71
N THR A 176 7.77 -18.24 9.34
CA THR A 176 8.89 -18.12 10.27
C THR A 176 9.39 -16.68 10.36
N SER A 177 9.69 -16.15 11.54
CA SER A 177 10.27 -14.81 11.72
C SER A 177 11.64 -14.60 11.05
N ILE A 178 12.13 -15.56 10.25
CA ILE A 178 13.41 -15.57 9.51
C ILE A 178 13.52 -14.36 8.57
N TRP A 179 12.43 -13.88 7.96
CA TRP A 179 12.46 -12.64 7.16
C TRP A 179 12.83 -11.39 7.98
N ARG A 180 12.69 -11.41 9.31
CA ARG A 180 13.13 -10.31 10.18
C ARG A 180 14.63 -10.33 10.48
N VAL A 181 15.28 -11.50 10.34
CA VAL A 181 16.65 -11.74 10.85
C VAL A 181 17.69 -11.69 9.74
N GLY A 182 17.31 -11.93 8.48
CA GLY A 182 18.25 -12.08 7.36
C GLY A 182 18.44 -10.86 6.45
N VAL A 183 17.86 -9.70 6.77
CA VAL A 183 17.85 -8.54 5.88
C VAL A 183 18.18 -7.26 6.65
N TRP A 184 19.41 -7.16 7.17
CA TRP A 184 20.04 -5.91 7.60
C TRP A 184 21.55 -6.00 7.37
#